data_AF-A0A0Q6GQ79-F1
#
_entry.id   AF-A0A0Q6GQ79-F1
#
_cell.length_a   1.000
_cell.length_b   1.000
_cell.length_c   1.000
_cell.angle_alpha   90.00
_cell.angle_beta   90.00
_cell.angle_gamma   90.00
#
_symmetry.space_group_name_H-M   'P 1'
#
loop_
_entity.id
_entity.type
_entity.pdbx_description
1 polymer ?
#
loop_
_entity_poly.entity_id
_entity_poly.type
_entity_poly.pdbx_seq_one_letter_code
_entity_poly.pdbx_strand_id
1 'polypeptide(L)'
;MSAPRTGPHSGRSNAARTTAPGAPRTGAAARHVADRTLRLALEVIDGRRQAASLRAVLAPSVVGLVRALSTAAVPGRSLGAAVVRTVHVRPVGDDTDDVEMFGTYTRGNRVFAVAGRLTARRSAATPAWTLTALRLS
;
A
#
# COMPACT_ATOMS: atom_id res chain seq x y z
N MET A 1 -12.67 27.55 -40.10
CA MET A 1 -12.54 27.74 -38.65
C MET A 1 -13.13 26.52 -37.95
N SER A 2 -12.29 25.61 -37.46
CA SER A 2 -12.76 24.42 -36.71
C SER A 2 -12.11 24.44 -35.33
N ALA A 3 -12.94 24.52 -34.29
CA ALA A 3 -12.50 24.49 -32.90
C ALA A 3 -12.15 23.05 -32.45
N PRO A 4 -11.15 22.86 -31.56
CA PRO A 4 -10.81 21.55 -31.04
C PRO A 4 -11.83 21.11 -29.98
N ARG A 5 -12.36 19.89 -30.13
CA ARG A 5 -13.21 19.23 -29.13
C ARG A 5 -12.32 18.74 -27.97
N THR A 6 -12.38 19.42 -26.83
CA THR A 6 -11.80 18.93 -25.57
C THR A 6 -12.62 17.72 -25.09
N GLY A 7 -12.11 16.52 -25.33
CA GLY A 7 -12.72 15.29 -24.81
C GLY A 7 -12.53 15.17 -23.29
N PRO A 8 -13.52 14.75 -22.50
CA PRO A 8 -13.37 14.55 -21.07
C PRO A 8 -12.74 13.18 -20.83
N HIS A 9 -11.46 13.17 -20.48
CA HIS A 9 -10.78 11.98 -19.95
C HIS A 9 -10.31 12.33 -18.55
N SER A 10 -11.28 12.59 -17.67
CA SER A 10 -11.03 12.49 -16.24
C SER A 10 -10.93 11.00 -15.94
N GLY A 11 -9.70 10.48 -15.88
CA GLY A 11 -9.38 9.10 -15.45
C GLY A 11 -9.75 8.82 -13.98
N ARG A 12 -10.70 9.56 -13.42
CA ARG A 12 -11.39 9.20 -12.20
C ARG A 12 -12.49 8.23 -12.62
N SER A 13 -12.11 6.98 -12.84
CA SER A 13 -13.02 5.89 -12.53
C SER A 13 -13.41 6.11 -11.08
N ASN A 14 -14.58 6.71 -10.88
CA ASN A 14 -15.26 6.71 -9.61
C ASN A 14 -15.58 5.24 -9.38
N ALA A 15 -14.61 4.51 -8.82
CA ALA A 15 -14.88 3.27 -8.14
C ALA A 15 -15.84 3.69 -7.04
N ALA A 16 -17.14 3.61 -7.38
CA ALA A 16 -18.21 3.74 -6.43
C ALA A 16 -17.74 2.94 -5.22
N ARG A 17 -17.74 3.60 -4.07
CA ARG A 17 -17.57 2.93 -2.78
C ARG A 17 -18.75 1.98 -2.64
N THR A 18 -18.67 0.83 -3.29
CA THR A 18 -19.50 -0.30 -2.97
C THR A 18 -18.84 -0.92 -1.74
N THR A 19 -18.94 -0.23 -0.61
CA THR A 19 -19.01 -0.92 0.66
C THR A 19 -20.28 -1.74 0.57
N ALA A 20 -20.15 -3.01 0.16
CA ALA A 20 -21.23 -3.97 0.28
C ALA A 20 -21.73 -3.90 1.74
N PRO A 21 -23.04 -3.76 1.99
CA PRO A 21 -23.58 -3.87 3.34
C PRO A 21 -23.21 -5.26 3.86
N GLY A 22 -22.26 -5.33 4.80
CA GLY A 22 -21.75 -6.60 5.35
C GLY A 22 -20.28 -6.93 5.07
N ALA A 23 -19.49 -6.07 4.40
CA ALA A 23 -18.04 -6.27 4.39
C ALA A 23 -17.54 -6.37 5.85
N PRO A 24 -16.86 -7.46 6.25
CA PRO A 24 -16.49 -7.66 7.64
C PRO A 24 -15.67 -6.45 8.11
N ARG A 25 -15.96 -5.91 9.29
CA ARG A 25 -15.25 -4.76 9.88
C ARG A 25 -13.71 -4.93 9.82
N THR A 26 -13.26 -6.18 9.86
CA THR A 26 -11.90 -6.65 9.63
C THR A 26 -11.30 -6.18 8.30
N GLY A 27 -12.04 -6.23 7.19
CA GLY A 27 -11.55 -5.82 5.87
C GLY A 27 -11.30 -4.31 5.73
N ALA A 28 -12.17 -3.48 6.33
CA ALA A 28 -11.97 -2.03 6.35
C ALA A 28 -10.79 -1.64 7.26
N ALA A 29 -10.66 -2.27 8.42
CA ALA A 29 -9.53 -2.08 9.33
C ALA A 29 -8.20 -2.52 8.68
N ALA A 30 -8.18 -3.69 8.04
CA ALA A 30 -7.02 -4.20 7.33
C ALA A 30 -6.60 -3.28 6.18
N ARG A 31 -7.55 -2.73 5.42
CA ARG A 31 -7.26 -1.74 4.36
C ARG A 31 -6.64 -0.46 4.91
N HIS A 32 -7.14 0.06 6.03
CA HIS A 32 -6.57 1.23 6.69
C HIS A 32 -5.13 0.98 7.15
N VAL A 33 -4.88 -0.18 7.78
CA VAL A 33 -3.53 -0.58 8.18
C VAL A 33 -2.62 -0.77 6.98
N ALA A 34 -3.10 -1.38 5.89
CA ALA A 34 -2.36 -1.54 4.64
C ALA A 34 -1.95 -0.18 4.05
N ASP A 35 -2.88 0.77 3.93
CA ASP A 35 -2.59 2.12 3.43
C ASP A 35 -1.55 2.83 4.29
N ARG A 36 -1.74 2.82 5.61
CA ARG A 36 -0.81 3.46 6.54
C ARG A 36 0.59 2.84 6.46
N THR A 37 0.66 1.51 6.43
CA THR A 37 1.92 0.77 6.41
C THR A 37 2.67 0.99 5.10
N LEU A 38 1.96 1.00 3.97
CA LEU A 38 2.56 1.27 2.67
C LEU A 38 3.12 2.69 2.57
N ARG A 39 2.39 3.71 3.06
CA ARG A 39 2.90 5.09 3.09
C ARG A 39 4.19 5.18 3.91
N LEU A 40 4.19 4.58 5.09
CA LEU A 40 5.36 4.57 5.98
C LEU A 40 6.55 3.85 5.35
N ALA A 41 6.34 2.71 4.68
CA ALA A 41 7.39 2.00 3.97
C ALA A 41 7.98 2.85 2.83
N LEU A 42 7.13 3.49 2.01
CA LEU A 42 7.56 4.36 0.92
C LEU A 42 8.30 5.62 1.44
N GLU A 43 7.86 6.22 2.54
CA GLU A 43 8.55 7.34 3.18
C GLU A 43 9.98 6.96 3.63
N VAL A 44 10.15 5.76 4.18
CA VAL A 44 11.49 5.26 4.57
C VAL A 44 12.33 4.93 3.35
N ILE A 45 11.75 4.30 2.32
CA ILE A 45 12.45 4.04 1.05
C ILE A 45 12.94 5.36 0.42
N ASP A 46 12.13 6.41 0.50
CA ASP A 46 12.45 7.76 0.03
C ASP A 46 13.40 8.53 0.96
N GLY A 47 13.83 7.96 2.09
CA GLY A 47 14.73 8.61 3.05
C GLY A 47 14.08 9.71 3.88
N ARG A 48 12.75 9.87 3.83
CA ARG A 48 11.99 10.91 4.55
C ARG A 48 11.64 10.53 6.00
N ARG A 49 11.93 9.29 6.40
CA ARG A 49 11.67 8.75 7.75
C ARG A 49 12.74 7.73 8.13
N GLN A 50 13.03 7.61 9.43
CA GLN A 50 13.95 6.60 9.94
C GLN A 50 13.29 5.22 10.00
N ALA A 51 13.97 4.19 9.49
CA ALA A 51 13.47 2.80 9.47
C ALA A 51 13.13 2.23 10.87
N ALA A 52 13.77 2.73 11.93
CA ALA A 52 13.51 2.29 13.30
C ALA A 52 12.04 2.53 13.74
N SER A 53 11.39 3.55 13.18
CA SER A 53 9.97 3.86 13.45
C SER A 53 8.99 2.80 12.91
N LEU A 54 9.46 1.90 12.04
CA LEU A 54 8.62 0.88 11.37
C LEU A 54 8.48 -0.42 12.15
N ARG A 55 9.29 -0.66 13.19
CA ARG A 55 9.35 -1.95 13.92
C ARG A 55 8.03 -2.36 14.57
N ALA A 56 7.15 -1.40 14.88
CA ALA A 56 5.83 -1.68 15.43
C ALA A 56 4.88 -2.32 14.41
N VAL A 57 5.10 -2.11 13.10
CA VAL A 57 4.14 -2.42 12.04
C VAL A 57 4.72 -3.37 10.98
N LEU A 58 6.04 -3.48 10.88
CA LEU A 58 6.73 -4.36 9.93
C LEU A 58 7.39 -5.54 10.63
N ALA A 59 7.38 -6.69 9.97
CA ALA A 59 8.18 -7.83 10.40
C ALA A 59 9.69 -7.49 10.27
N PRO A 60 10.57 -8.05 11.11
CA PRO A 60 12.01 -7.77 11.05
C PRO A 60 12.62 -7.98 9.66
N SER A 61 12.20 -9.02 8.94
CA SER A 61 12.62 -9.29 7.55
C SER A 61 12.25 -8.15 6.61
N VAL A 62 11.05 -7.60 6.73
CA VAL A 62 10.58 -6.48 5.89
C VAL A 62 11.25 -5.17 6.28
N VAL A 63 11.60 -4.96 7.56
CA VAL A 63 12.43 -3.81 7.96
C VAL A 63 13.79 -3.86 7.25
N GLY A 64 14.42 -5.03 7.20
CA GLY A 64 15.66 -5.25 6.45
C GLY A 64 15.50 -4.97 4.96
N LEU A 65 14.43 -5.49 4.34
CA LEU A 65 14.08 -5.24 2.94
C LEU A 65 13.87 -3.76 2.64
N VAL A 66 13.07 -3.06 3.46
CA VAL A 66 12.81 -1.61 3.29
C VAL A 66 14.10 -0.81 3.41
N ARG A 67 14.99 -1.18 4.33
CA ARG A 67 16.32 -0.56 4.44
C ARG A 67 17.16 -0.82 3.20
N ALA A 68 17.19 -2.04 2.67
CA ALA A 68 17.90 -2.34 1.44
C ALA A 68 17.32 -1.57 0.24
N LEU A 69 15.99 -1.48 0.14
CA LEU A 69 15.31 -0.69 -0.91
C LEU A 69 15.57 0.82 -0.78
N SER A 70 15.90 1.32 0.42
CA SER A 70 16.23 2.73 0.62
C SER A 70 17.55 3.14 -0.06
N THR A 71 18.47 2.18 -0.25
CA THR A 71 19.77 2.38 -0.90
C THR A 71 19.85 1.77 -2.30
N ALA A 72 18.88 0.94 -2.69
CA ALA A 72 18.81 0.31 -4.02
C ALA A 72 18.02 1.16 -5.04
N ALA A 73 18.14 0.79 -6.33
CA ALA A 73 17.28 1.30 -7.38
C ALA A 73 15.84 0.78 -7.20
N VAL A 74 14.91 1.71 -7.04
CA VAL A 74 13.46 1.44 -6.92
C VAL A 74 12.76 2.05 -8.14
N PRO A 75 11.70 1.42 -8.69
CA PRO A 75 11.01 1.94 -9.87
C PRO A 75 10.63 3.42 -9.71
N GLY A 76 11.09 4.23 -10.67
CA GLY A 76 10.80 5.65 -10.74
C GLY A 76 11.43 6.53 -9.66
N ARG A 77 12.43 6.05 -8.89
CA ARG A 77 13.05 6.83 -7.79
C ARG A 77 13.50 8.24 -8.21
N SER A 78 14.05 8.39 -9.41
CA SER A 78 14.46 9.70 -9.98
C SER A 78 13.30 10.64 -10.31
N LEU A 79 12.06 10.14 -10.34
CA LEU A 79 10.85 10.90 -10.65
C LEU A 79 10.23 11.57 -9.40
N GLY A 80 10.89 11.45 -8.24
CA GLY A 80 10.47 12.08 -6.99
C GLY A 80 9.84 11.14 -5.97
N ALA A 81 9.28 11.72 -4.92
CA ALA A 81 8.69 10.98 -3.80
C ALA A 81 7.48 10.16 -4.22
N ALA A 82 7.32 8.99 -3.59
CA ALA A 82 6.19 8.12 -3.85
C ALA A 82 4.93 8.62 -3.13
N VAL A 83 3.80 8.59 -3.84
CA VAL A 83 2.47 8.92 -3.33
C VAL A 83 1.54 7.74 -3.58
N VAL A 84 1.02 7.14 -2.51
CA VAL A 84 0.03 6.04 -2.59
C VAL A 84 -1.25 6.56 -3.24
N ARG A 85 -1.78 5.81 -4.22
CA ARG A 85 -3.03 6.15 -4.92
C ARG A 85 -4.16 5.20 -4.60
N THR A 86 -3.90 3.91 -4.69
CA THR A 86 -4.90 2.88 -4.43
C THR A 86 -4.30 1.78 -3.57
N VAL A 87 -5.12 1.24 -2.67
CA VAL A 87 -4.78 0.08 -1.84
C VAL A 87 -6.02 -0.78 -1.75
N HIS A 88 -5.92 -2.03 -2.15
CA HIS A 88 -6.94 -3.06 -2.03
C HIS A 88 -6.39 -4.16 -1.14
N VAL A 89 -7.27 -4.84 -0.44
CA VAL A 89 -6.92 -6.00 0.40
C VAL A 89 -7.81 -7.17 0.07
N ARG A 90 -7.27 -8.39 0.19
CA ARG A 90 -7.98 -9.64 -0.01
C ARG A 90 -7.58 -10.63 1.10
N PRO A 91 -8.51 -11.33 1.75
CA PRO A 91 -8.19 -12.39 2.72
C PRO A 91 -7.33 -13.50 2.11
N VAL A 92 -6.47 -14.11 2.91
CA VAL A 92 -5.69 -15.29 2.54
C VAL A 92 -6.40 -16.54 3.07
N GLY A 93 -7.39 -17.00 2.32
CA GLY A 93 -8.25 -18.13 2.71
C GLY A 93 -9.27 -17.76 3.79
N ASP A 94 -10.06 -18.76 4.20
CA ASP A 94 -11.23 -18.56 5.05
C ASP A 94 -10.92 -18.63 6.55
N ASP A 95 -9.86 -19.36 6.94
CA ASP A 95 -9.50 -19.64 8.34
C ASP A 95 -8.36 -18.76 8.89
N THR A 96 -7.99 -17.68 8.18
CA THR A 96 -6.92 -16.78 8.63
C THR A 96 -7.33 -15.31 8.59
N ASP A 97 -6.81 -14.54 9.53
CA ASP A 97 -6.94 -13.07 9.53
C ASP A 97 -5.86 -12.38 8.66
N ASP A 98 -5.08 -13.17 7.91
CA ASP A 98 -4.06 -12.67 6.99
C ASP A 98 -4.73 -12.05 5.77
N VAL A 99 -4.11 -10.99 5.25
CA VAL A 99 -4.56 -10.35 4.01
C VAL A 99 -3.40 -10.11 3.06
N GLU A 100 -3.66 -10.35 1.79
CA GLU A 100 -2.85 -9.80 0.71
C GLU A 100 -3.28 -8.37 0.43
N MET A 101 -2.32 -7.50 0.14
CA MET A 101 -2.56 -6.13 -0.28
C MET A 101 -1.98 -5.88 -1.66
N PHE A 102 -2.71 -5.11 -2.46
CA PHE A 102 -2.32 -4.73 -3.82
C PHE A 102 -2.71 -3.28 -4.08
N GLY A 103 -1.95 -2.58 -4.89
CA GLY A 103 -2.24 -1.17 -5.10
C GLY A 103 -1.33 -0.52 -6.10
N THR A 104 -1.45 0.80 -6.15
CA THR A 104 -0.61 1.65 -6.99
C THR A 104 -0.07 2.84 -6.22
N TYR A 105 1.13 3.27 -6.59
CA TYR A 105 1.72 4.52 -6.15
C TYR A 105 2.21 5.30 -7.37
N THR A 106 2.29 6.61 -7.24
CA THR A 106 2.92 7.46 -8.26
C THR A 106 4.24 8.01 -7.81
N ARG A 107 5.15 8.19 -8.75
CA ARG A 107 6.32 9.07 -8.63
C ARG A 107 6.31 10.00 -9.84
N GLY A 108 6.24 11.31 -9.59
CA GLY A 108 6.02 12.29 -10.64
C GLY A 108 4.74 11.98 -11.43
N ASN A 109 4.86 11.87 -12.75
CA ASN A 109 3.77 11.58 -13.67
C ASN A 109 3.56 10.08 -13.97
N ARG A 110 4.32 9.18 -13.34
CA ARG A 110 4.23 7.73 -13.60
C ARG A 110 3.55 6.99 -12.46
N VAL A 111 2.76 5.98 -12.83
CA VAL A 111 2.09 5.04 -11.92
C VAL A 111 2.87 3.74 -11.88
N PHE A 112 3.05 3.20 -10.68
CA PHE A 112 3.73 1.95 -10.39
C PHE A 112 2.83 1.07 -9.54
N ALA A 113 3.05 -0.24 -9.61
CA ALA A 113 2.30 -1.21 -8.82
C ALA A 113 3.04 -1.61 -7.55
N VAL A 114 2.27 -2.03 -6.56
CA VAL A 114 2.79 -2.56 -5.30
C VAL A 114 1.93 -3.73 -4.86
N ALA A 115 2.58 -4.74 -4.31
CA ALA A 115 1.94 -5.88 -3.67
C ALA A 115 2.61 -6.14 -2.32
N GLY A 116 1.87 -6.73 -1.40
CA GLY A 116 2.39 -7.11 -0.10
C GLY A 116 1.46 -8.06 0.62
N ARG A 117 1.91 -8.52 1.79
CA ARG A 117 1.13 -9.39 2.67
C ARG A 117 1.18 -8.86 4.09
N LEU A 118 0.01 -8.78 4.71
CA LEU A 118 -0.16 -8.48 6.12
C LEU A 118 -0.57 -9.76 6.84
N THR A 119 0.22 -10.15 7.84
CA THR A 119 -0.10 -11.29 8.71
C THR A 119 -0.69 -10.77 10.01
N ALA A 120 -1.81 -11.33 10.44
CA ALA A 120 -2.41 -10.95 11.70
C ALA A 120 -1.60 -11.50 12.88
N ARG A 121 -1.23 -10.65 13.83
CA ARG A 121 -0.76 -11.09 15.14
C ARG A 121 -2.00 -11.37 16.00
N ARG A 122 -2.06 -12.58 16.55
CA ARG A 122 -3.08 -12.92 17.56
C ARG A 122 -2.89 -11.99 18.76
N SER A 123 -3.92 -11.19 19.03
CA SER A 123 -4.00 -10.28 20.17
C SER A 123 -5.42 -10.38 20.74
N ALA A 124 -5.52 -10.37 22.06
CA ALA A 124 -6.76 -10.65 22.79
C ALA A 124 -7.90 -9.65 22.54
N ALA A 125 -7.60 -8.44 22.02
CA ALA A 125 -8.59 -7.38 21.82
C ALA A 125 -8.84 -7.00 20.34
N THR A 126 -7.81 -7.05 19.49
CA THR A 126 -7.92 -6.70 18.06
C THR A 126 -6.73 -7.30 17.30
N PRO A 127 -6.91 -7.95 16.14
CA PRO A 127 -5.79 -8.42 15.33
C PRO A 127 -4.88 -7.25 14.97
N ALA A 128 -3.61 -7.37 15.37
CA ALA A 128 -2.59 -6.39 15.01
C ALA A 128 -1.86 -6.91 13.77
N TRP A 129 -2.08 -6.29 12.61
CA TRP A 129 -1.44 -6.74 11.38
C TRP A 129 0.02 -6.32 11.30
N THR A 130 0.83 -7.16 10.65
CA THR A 130 2.25 -6.92 10.37
C THR A 130 2.54 -7.16 8.91
N LEU A 131 3.22 -6.22 8.26
CA LEU A 131 3.68 -6.44 6.88
C LEU A 131 4.83 -7.45 6.88
N THR A 132 4.61 -8.57 6.20
CA THR A 132 5.52 -9.72 6.13
C THR A 132 6.14 -9.92 4.74
N ALA A 133 5.53 -9.34 3.71
CA ALA A 133 6.09 -9.30 2.35
C ALA A 133 5.77 -7.97 1.67
N LEU A 134 6.68 -7.50 0.80
CA LEU A 134 6.53 -6.29 0.01
C LEU A 134 7.23 -6.43 -1.35
N ARG A 135 6.57 -5.98 -2.41
CA ARG A 135 7.11 -5.90 -3.77
C ARG A 135 6.70 -4.60 -4.44
N LEU A 136 7.65 -3.91 -5.07
CA LEU A 136 7.45 -2.71 -5.88
C LEU A 136 7.78 -3.05 -7.34
N SER A 137 6.98 -2.56 -8.29
CA SER A 137 7.14 -2.83 -9.73
C SER A 137 6.72 -1.64 -10.58
#